data_AF-A0A2V7F3J4-F1
#
_entry.id   AF-A0A2V7F3J4-F1
#
_cell.length_a   1.000
_cell.length_b   1.000
_cell.length_c   1.000
_cell.angle_alpha   90.00
_cell.angle_beta   90.00
_cell.angle_gamma   90.00
#
_symmetry.space_group_name_H-M   'P 1'
#
loop_
_entity.id
_entity.type
_entity.pdbx_description
1 polymer ?
#
loop_
_entity_poly.entity_id
_entity_poly.type
_entity_poly.pdbx_seq_one_letter_code
_entity_poly.pdbx_strand_id
1 'polypeptide(L)'
;MGLVALCMLGSVALAASPLDGTQWQIKLTTSAVTTPSEDRIRFEKGRFTSPLFKPKGFSTSNYTLTEEKDGPVIWETMQTSEAEGTLSWHGELGGDAMHGVASWRKSDGVVVNYNFAGRKVVEPAAPKPKTPEPKPKAPTRSP
;
A
#
# COMPACT_ATOMS: atom_id res chain seq x y z
N MET A 1 44.90 30.85 19.94
CA MET A 1 44.17 30.76 18.65
C MET A 1 43.31 29.51 18.71
N GLY A 2 42.02 29.66 19.02
CA GLY A 2 41.08 28.54 19.10
C GLY A 2 40.23 28.50 17.83
N LEU A 3 40.26 27.39 17.10
CA LEU A 3 39.39 27.14 15.97
C LEU A 3 38.13 26.45 16.48
N VAL A 4 37.01 27.18 16.53
CA VAL A 4 35.69 26.61 16.81
C VAL A 4 35.20 25.95 15.52
N ALA A 5 35.24 24.62 15.46
CA ALA A 5 34.60 23.85 14.40
C ALA A 5 33.09 23.81 14.67
N LEU A 6 32.36 24.69 13.97
CA LEU A 6 30.91 24.69 13.94
C LEU A 6 30.45 23.50 13.07
N CYS A 7 30.24 22.34 13.70
CA CYS A 7 29.55 21.22 13.07
C CYS A 7 28.09 21.63 12.83
N MET A 8 27.81 22.07 11.60
CA MET A 8 26.45 22.22 11.11
C MET A 8 25.80 20.84 11.14
N LEU A 9 25.02 20.57 12.18
CA LEU A 9 24.03 19.50 12.21
C LEU A 9 22.95 19.88 11.18
N GLY A 10 23.26 19.67 9.91
CA GLY A 10 22.26 19.71 8.86
C GLY A 10 21.22 18.65 9.19
N SER A 11 20.06 19.09 9.67
CA SER A 11 18.90 18.23 9.76
C SER A 11 18.57 17.82 8.33
N VAL A 12 18.87 16.58 7.97
CA VAL A 12 18.35 15.98 6.75
C VAL A 12 16.85 15.91 6.95
N ALA A 13 16.12 16.91 6.45
CA ALA A 13 14.70 16.77 6.26
C ALA A 13 14.55 15.60 5.28
N LEU A 14 14.09 14.45 5.79
CA LEU A 14 13.75 13.31 4.97
C LEU A 14 12.66 13.82 4.02
N ALA A 15 13.01 14.10 2.76
CA ALA A 15 12.03 14.50 1.78
C ALA A 15 10.90 13.46 1.80
N ALA A 16 9.67 13.92 2.02
CA ALA A 16 8.53 13.01 2.10
C ALA A 16 8.42 12.28 0.76
N SER A 17 8.46 10.95 0.81
CA SER A 17 8.29 10.09 -0.36
C SER A 17 6.98 10.46 -1.09
N PRO A 18 6.95 10.48 -2.44
CA PRO A 18 5.75 10.77 -3.21
C PRO A 18 4.59 9.79 -2.95
N LEU A 19 4.88 8.61 -2.39
CA LEU A 19 3.88 7.63 -1.98
C LEU A 19 3.45 7.79 -0.53
N ASP A 20 4.23 8.43 0.34
CA ASP A 20 3.93 8.41 1.77
C ASP A 20 2.63 9.17 2.11
N GLY A 21 1.78 8.54 2.90
CA GLY A 21 0.45 9.05 3.24
C GLY A 21 -0.60 8.84 2.13
N THR A 22 -0.28 8.13 1.05
CA THR A 22 -1.21 7.89 -0.05
C THR A 22 -1.93 6.54 0.04
N GLN A 23 -3.10 6.48 -0.60
CA GLN A 23 -3.85 5.26 -0.81
C GLN A 23 -4.21 5.09 -2.28
N TRP A 24 -4.27 3.85 -2.73
CA TRP A 24 -4.49 3.52 -4.14
C TRP A 24 -5.51 2.41 -4.26
N GLN A 25 -6.46 2.58 -5.17
CA GLN A 25 -7.39 1.51 -5.56
C GLN A 25 -6.78 0.80 -6.75
N ILE A 26 -6.34 -0.44 -6.57
CA ILE A 26 -5.73 -1.27 -7.60
C ILE A 26 -6.66 -2.43 -7.98
N LYS A 27 -6.52 -2.88 -9.23
CA LYS A 27 -7.08 -4.13 -9.74
C LYS A 27 -5.95 -5.08 -10.06
N LEU A 28 -6.02 -6.30 -9.52
CA LEU A 28 -5.08 -7.37 -9.75
C LEU A 28 -5.67 -8.38 -10.72
N THR A 29 -4.91 -8.74 -11.74
CA THR A 29 -5.30 -9.68 -12.80
C THR A 29 -4.24 -10.74 -12.96
N THR A 30 -4.64 -11.97 -13.24
CA THR A 30 -3.73 -13.09 -13.50
C THR A 30 -4.30 -13.93 -14.64
N SER A 31 -3.45 -14.64 -15.38
CA SER A 31 -3.89 -15.47 -16.51
C SER A 31 -4.82 -16.62 -16.08
N ALA A 32 -4.75 -17.03 -14.82
CA ALA A 32 -5.54 -18.13 -14.28
C ALA A 32 -6.99 -17.75 -13.89
N VAL A 33 -7.31 -16.45 -13.76
CA VAL A 33 -8.60 -15.99 -13.22
C VAL A 33 -9.14 -14.86 -14.09
N THR A 34 -10.36 -15.03 -14.60
CA THR A 34 -11.03 -14.06 -15.49
C THR A 34 -11.54 -12.82 -14.75
N THR A 35 -11.85 -12.94 -13.45
CA THR A 35 -12.36 -11.83 -12.64
C THR A 35 -11.21 -11.16 -11.90
N PRO A 36 -10.98 -9.85 -12.12
CA PRO A 36 -9.97 -9.10 -11.37
C PRO A 36 -10.31 -9.04 -9.87
N SER A 37 -9.29 -9.17 -9.02
CA SER A 37 -9.41 -8.87 -7.59
C SER A 37 -9.13 -7.39 -7.35
N GLU A 38 -9.84 -6.75 -6.42
CA GLU A 38 -9.58 -5.36 -6.06
C GLU A 38 -8.86 -5.27 -4.72
N ASP A 39 -7.96 -4.29 -4.58
CA ASP A 39 -7.30 -3.98 -3.31
C ASP A 39 -7.12 -2.46 -3.13
N ARG A 40 -7.16 -2.02 -1.87
CA ARG A 40 -6.92 -0.62 -1.48
C ARG A 40 -5.61 -0.52 -0.72
N ILE A 41 -4.50 -0.56 -1.45
CA ILE A 41 -3.15 -0.51 -0.88
C ILE A 41 -2.87 0.87 -0.25
N ARG A 42 -2.01 0.87 0.75
CA ARG A 42 -1.63 2.06 1.52
C ARG A 42 -0.13 2.14 1.71
N PHE A 43 0.38 3.35 1.54
CA PHE A 43 1.75 3.75 1.86
C PHE A 43 1.68 4.76 3.00
N GLU A 44 2.25 4.45 4.16
CA GLU A 44 2.20 5.32 5.33
C GLU A 44 3.45 5.14 6.19
N LYS A 45 4.16 6.24 6.50
CA LYS A 45 5.37 6.27 7.34
C LYS A 45 6.44 5.28 6.86
N GLY A 46 6.68 5.24 5.55
CA GLY A 46 7.66 4.35 4.92
C GLY A 46 7.20 2.88 4.83
N ARG A 47 5.93 2.59 5.12
CA ARG A 47 5.41 1.22 5.12
C ARG A 47 4.30 0.99 4.10
N PHE A 48 4.30 -0.20 3.51
CA PHE A 48 3.31 -0.70 2.58
C PHE A 48 2.35 -1.67 3.26
N THR A 49 1.06 -1.55 2.97
CA THR A 49 0.02 -2.51 3.41
C THR A 49 -0.92 -2.85 2.27
N SER A 50 -1.16 -4.14 2.08
CA SER A 50 -2.21 -4.70 1.23
C SER A 50 -3.31 -5.35 2.08
N PRO A 51 -4.51 -4.75 2.19
CA PRO A 51 -5.66 -5.36 2.84
C PRO A 51 -6.08 -6.72 2.25
N LEU A 52 -5.96 -6.90 0.92
CA LEU A 52 -6.31 -8.16 0.26
C LEU A 52 -5.43 -9.34 0.72
N PHE A 53 -4.12 -9.09 0.91
CA PHE A 53 -3.16 -10.15 1.28
C PHE A 53 -2.92 -10.27 2.79
N LYS A 54 -3.32 -9.28 3.59
CA LYS A 54 -3.16 -9.32 5.06
C LYS A 54 -3.82 -10.54 5.73
N PRO A 55 -5.05 -10.98 5.38
CA PRO A 55 -5.65 -12.20 5.94
C PRO A 55 -4.87 -13.49 5.63
N LYS A 56 -3.98 -13.47 4.62
CA LYS A 56 -3.08 -14.57 4.27
C LYS A 56 -1.75 -14.53 5.03
N GLY A 57 -1.63 -13.64 6.02
CA GLY A 57 -0.43 -13.51 6.86
C GLY A 57 0.64 -12.57 6.29
N PHE A 58 0.43 -11.98 5.11
CA PHE A 58 1.35 -10.98 4.57
C PHE A 58 1.24 -9.66 5.34
N SER A 59 2.17 -9.47 6.28
CA SER A 59 2.21 -8.31 7.17
C SER A 59 2.77 -7.07 6.48
N THR A 60 2.55 -5.90 7.07
CA THR A 60 3.08 -4.61 6.61
C THR A 60 4.61 -4.65 6.47
N SER A 61 5.13 -4.20 5.32
CA SER A 61 6.55 -4.20 4.98
C SER A 61 7.07 -2.78 4.74
N ASN A 62 8.38 -2.60 4.77
CA ASN A 62 8.99 -1.34 4.29
C ASN A 62 9.00 -1.37 2.76
N TYR A 63 8.83 -0.21 2.13
CA TYR A 63 9.01 -0.07 0.69
C TYR A 63 10.23 0.78 0.37
N THR A 64 10.83 0.54 -0.79
CA THR A 64 11.89 1.36 -1.37
C THR A 64 11.35 2.14 -2.55
N LEU A 65 12.00 3.26 -2.86
CA LEU A 65 11.73 4.07 -4.05
C LEU A 65 13.01 4.31 -4.81
N THR A 66 12.92 4.22 -6.13
CA THR A 66 13.98 4.59 -7.07
C THR A 66 13.41 5.61 -8.03
N GLU A 67 13.98 6.81 -8.02
CA GLU A 67 13.62 7.87 -8.97
C GLU A 67 14.64 7.83 -10.12
N GLU A 68 14.19 7.51 -11.33
CA GLU A 68 15.01 7.65 -12.52
C GLU A 68 14.95 9.11 -13.01
N LYS A 69 16.10 9.62 -13.48
CA LYS A 69 16.15 10.96 -14.08
C LYS A 69 15.28 10.97 -15.34
N ASP A 70 14.22 11.77 -15.32
CA ASP A 70 13.21 11.88 -16.38
C ASP A 70 12.37 10.59 -16.62
N GLY A 71 12.40 9.63 -15.67
CA GLY A 71 11.68 8.37 -15.73
C GLY A 71 10.55 8.24 -14.70
N PRO A 72 9.78 7.13 -14.73
CA PRO A 72 8.79 6.85 -13.70
C PRO A 72 9.45 6.62 -12.34
N VAL A 73 8.70 6.86 -11.26
CA VAL A 73 9.17 6.50 -9.92
C VAL A 73 8.85 5.02 -9.68
N ILE A 74 9.89 4.22 -9.46
CA ILE A 74 9.77 2.79 -9.19
C ILE A 74 9.68 2.56 -7.69
N TRP A 75 8.75 1.71 -7.24
CA TRP A 75 8.66 1.28 -5.86
C TRP A 75 8.63 -0.24 -5.74
N GLU A 76 9.23 -0.72 -4.67
CA GLU A 76 9.35 -2.16 -4.44
C GLU A 76 9.12 -2.49 -2.97
N THR A 77 8.56 -3.67 -2.72
CA THR A 77 8.50 -4.23 -1.37
C THR A 77 8.38 -5.74 -1.41
N MET A 78 8.76 -6.39 -0.32
CA MET A 78 8.61 -7.82 -0.12
C MET A 78 7.92 -8.08 1.22
N GLN A 79 6.85 -8.88 1.17
CA GLN A 79 6.13 -9.35 2.34
C GLN A 79 6.32 -10.85 2.47
N THR A 80 6.42 -11.34 3.70
CA THR A 80 6.52 -12.77 4.00
C THR A 80 5.33 -13.22 4.85
N SER A 81 4.92 -14.45 4.64
CA SER A 81 3.92 -15.18 5.43
C SER A 81 4.47 -16.57 5.70
N GLU A 82 4.45 -17.00 6.96
CA GLU A 82 4.96 -18.34 7.35
C GLU A 82 4.20 -19.47 6.65
N ALA A 83 2.88 -19.29 6.45
CA ALA A 83 2.04 -20.30 5.81
C ALA A 83 2.03 -20.19 4.28
N GLU A 84 2.07 -18.96 3.76
CA GLU A 84 1.74 -18.68 2.36
C GLU A 84 2.96 -18.30 1.51
N GLY A 85 4.16 -18.18 2.09
CA GLY A 85 5.41 -17.92 1.35
C GLY A 85 5.75 -16.43 1.22
N THR A 86 6.19 -16.00 0.04
CA THR A 86 6.72 -14.65 -0.21
C THR A 86 5.92 -13.93 -1.29
N LEU A 87 5.54 -12.69 -1.04
CA LEU A 87 4.86 -11.81 -1.98
C LEU A 87 5.73 -10.58 -2.25
N SER A 88 6.24 -10.49 -3.47
CA SER A 88 7.05 -9.36 -3.93
C SER A 88 6.23 -8.43 -4.81
N TRP A 89 6.38 -7.13 -4.62
CA TRP A 89 5.71 -6.11 -5.41
C TRP A 89 6.77 -5.27 -6.11
N HIS A 90 6.55 -5.00 -7.39
CA HIS A 90 7.27 -4.03 -8.18
C HIS A 90 6.24 -3.16 -8.89
N GLY A 91 6.30 -1.85 -8.68
CA GLY A 91 5.35 -0.92 -9.27
C GLY A 91 6.01 0.35 -9.77
N GLU A 92 5.37 0.93 -10.78
CA GLU A 92 5.76 2.17 -11.41
C GLU A 92 4.67 3.21 -11.14
N LEU A 93 5.09 4.40 -10.71
CA LEU A 93 4.23 5.55 -10.48
C LEU A 93 4.38 6.54 -11.64
N GLY A 94 3.26 6.88 -12.27
CA GLY A 94 3.18 7.87 -13.34
C GLY A 94 1.98 8.79 -13.16
N GLY A 95 2.21 10.02 -12.70
CA GLY A 95 1.13 10.97 -12.39
C GLY A 95 0.18 10.41 -11.32
N ASP A 96 -1.11 10.32 -11.65
CA ASP A 96 -2.15 9.77 -10.77
C ASP A 96 -2.45 8.28 -11.01
N ALA A 97 -1.64 7.62 -11.84
CA ALA A 97 -1.74 6.20 -12.16
C ALA A 97 -0.55 5.40 -11.60
N MET A 98 -0.82 4.14 -11.30
CA MET A 98 0.18 3.18 -10.87
C MET A 98 -0.09 1.84 -11.52
N HIS A 99 0.96 1.18 -12.00
CA HIS A 99 0.90 -0.17 -12.56
C HIS A 99 2.11 -0.98 -12.14
N GLY A 100 2.04 -2.30 -12.29
CA GLY A 100 3.16 -3.17 -11.96
C GLY A 100 2.78 -4.63 -11.82
N VAL A 101 3.65 -5.38 -11.14
CA VAL A 101 3.49 -6.81 -10.90
C VAL A 101 3.61 -7.14 -9.42
N ALA A 102 2.68 -7.96 -8.92
CA ALA A 102 2.81 -8.64 -7.64
C ALA A 102 3.07 -10.13 -7.89
N SER A 103 4.21 -10.62 -7.43
CA SER A 103 4.66 -12.00 -7.64
C SER A 103 4.58 -12.75 -6.32
N TRP A 104 3.63 -13.69 -6.24
CA TRP A 104 3.43 -14.52 -5.08
C TRP A 104 4.09 -15.89 -5.28
N ARG A 105 5.24 -16.10 -4.64
CA ARG A 105 5.87 -17.40 -4.51
C ARG A 105 5.32 -18.11 -3.28
N LYS A 106 4.49 -19.13 -3.50
CA LYS A 106 3.92 -19.95 -2.45
C LYS A 106 4.97 -20.83 -1.76
N SER A 107 4.64 -21.33 -0.58
CA SER A 107 5.49 -22.22 0.22
C SER A 107 5.83 -23.55 -0.49
N ASP A 108 4.96 -24.02 -1.39
CA ASP A 108 5.18 -25.19 -2.25
C ASP A 108 6.07 -24.90 -3.49
N GLY A 109 6.50 -23.64 -3.67
CA GLY A 109 7.32 -23.21 -4.80
C GLY A 109 6.55 -22.75 -6.04
N VAL A 110 5.22 -22.90 -6.07
CA VAL A 110 4.38 -22.38 -7.16
C VAL A 110 4.40 -20.85 -7.15
N VAL A 111 4.53 -20.24 -8.33
CA VAL A 111 4.53 -18.78 -8.49
C VAL A 111 3.25 -18.33 -9.19
N VAL A 112 2.56 -17.36 -8.59
CA VAL A 112 1.40 -16.68 -9.18
C VAL A 112 1.75 -15.22 -9.39
N ASN A 113 1.73 -14.77 -10.64
CA ASN A 113 1.96 -13.38 -10.99
C ASN A 113 0.62 -12.66 -11.20
N TYR A 114 0.49 -11.50 -10.57
CA TYR A 114 -0.61 -10.58 -10.75
C TYR A 114 -0.11 -9.31 -11.42
N ASN A 115 -0.65 -8.97 -12.59
CA ASN A 115 -0.51 -7.61 -13.11
C ASN A 115 -1.50 -6.74 -12.36
N PHE A 116 -1.05 -5.59 -11.88
CA PHE A 116 -1.94 -4.62 -11.27
C PHE A 116 -1.90 -3.27 -11.97
N ALA A 117 -3.04 -2.59 -11.94
CA ALA A 117 -3.17 -1.21 -12.35
C ALA A 117 -4.16 -0.52 -11.40
N GLY A 118 -3.91 0.75 -11.09
CA GLY A 118 -4.73 1.49 -10.17
C GLY A 118 -4.55 2.99 -10.25
N ARG A 119 -5.35 3.66 -9.43
CA ARG A 119 -5.40 5.11 -9.34
C ARG A 119 -5.37 5.56 -7.89
N LYS A 120 -4.84 6.75 -7.66
CA LYS A 120 -4.80 7.37 -6.34
C LYS A 120 -6.22 7.58 -5.83
N VAL A 121 -6.47 7.19 -4.59
CA VAL A 121 -7.73 7.51 -3.89
C VAL A 121 -7.56 8.87 -3.27
N VAL A 122 -8.16 9.89 -3.89
CA VAL A 122 -8.37 11.17 -3.24
C VAL A 122 -9.58 10.98 -2.32
N GLU A 123 -9.33 10.64 -1.06
CA GLU A 123 -10.37 10.70 -0.05
C GLU A 123 -10.79 12.17 0.07
N PRO A 124 -12.06 12.54 -0.21
CA PRO A 124 -12.56 13.83 0.24
C PRO A 124 -12.35 13.86 1.75
N ALA A 125 -11.75 14.92 2.30
CA ALA A 125 -11.56 15.08 3.74
C ALA A 125 -12.82 14.59 4.47
N ALA A 126 -12.67 13.51 5.24
CA ALA A 126 -13.71 12.53 5.58
C ALA A 126 -15.11 13.11 5.92
N PRO A 127 -16.22 12.41 5.60
CA PRO A 127 -17.33 12.44 6.54
C PRO A 127 -16.86 11.71 7.81
N LYS A 128 -17.03 12.38 8.96
CA LYS A 128 -16.78 11.87 10.32
C LYS A 128 -17.21 10.40 10.49
N PRO A 129 -16.56 9.62 11.38
CA PRO A 129 -16.84 8.20 11.59
C PRO A 129 -18.35 7.95 11.66
N LYS A 130 -18.83 6.97 10.87
CA LYS A 130 -20.20 6.48 10.96
C LYS A 130 -20.45 6.03 12.40
N THR A 131 -21.09 6.90 13.17
CA THR A 131 -21.74 6.53 14.43
C THR A 131 -22.62 5.31 14.13
N PRO A 132 -22.53 4.22 14.93
CA PRO A 132 -23.49 3.13 14.81
C PRO A 132 -24.89 3.72 14.96
N GLU A 133 -25.69 3.59 13.91
CA GLU A 133 -27.09 3.96 13.90
C GLU A 133 -27.78 3.28 15.11
N PRO A 134 -28.51 4.00 15.97
CA PRO A 134 -29.23 3.37 17.06
C PRO A 134 -30.29 2.45 16.45
N LYS A 135 -30.17 1.15 16.71
CA LYS A 135 -31.16 0.14 16.36
C LYS A 135 -32.56 0.66 16.75
N PRO A 136 -33.56 0.69 15.84
CA PRO A 136 -34.90 1.14 16.20
C PRO A 136 -35.44 0.29 17.36
N LYS A 137 -35.85 0.95 18.45
CA LYS A 137 -36.64 0.29 19.50
C LYS A 137 -37.97 -0.13 18.87
N ALA A 138 -38.27 -1.43 18.94
CA ALA A 138 -39.56 -1.98 18.55
C ALA A 138 -40.70 -1.26 19.30
N PRO A 139 -41.86 -1.01 18.67
CA PRO A 139 -42.98 -0.39 19.35
C PRO A 139 -43.50 -1.32 20.46
N THR A 140 -43.52 -0.82 21.68
CA THR A 140 -44.21 -1.45 22.81
C THR A 140 -45.69 -1.53 22.47
N ARG A 141 -46.20 -2.76 22.32
CA ARG A 141 -47.63 -3.04 22.22
C ARG A 141 -48.19 -3.07 23.63
N SER A 142 -48.94 -2.04 24.02
CA SER A 142 -49.72 -2.03 25.26
C SER A 142 -50.92 -2.98 25.13
N PRO A 143 -51.18 -3.85 26.11
CA PRO A 143 -52.54 -4.23 26.49
C PRO A 143 -53.11 -3.27 27.55
#